data_AF-A0A3D9GXF6-F1
#
_entry.id   AF-A0A3D9GXF6-F1
#
_cell.length_a   1.000
_cell.length_b   1.000
_cell.length_c   1.000
_cell.angle_alpha   90.00
_cell.angle_beta   90.00
_cell.angle_gamma   90.00
#
_symmetry.space_group_name_H-M   'P 1'
#
loop_
_entity.id
_entity.type
_entity.pdbx_description
1 polymer ?
#
loop_
_entity_poly.entity_id
_entity_poly.type
_entity_poly.pdbx_seq_one_letter_code
_entity_poly.pdbx_strand_id
1 'polypeptide(L)' 'MDMHAINSWLRQLAHNYFLIVIAAVVFFLFKAVLGYFTYRHYDKKLEALNRKLDRLTDELGKIKRD' A
#
# COMPACT_ATOMS: atom_id res chain seq x y z
N MET A 1 -37.66 4.29 16.10
CA MET A 1 -37.14 4.51 14.74
C MET A 1 -37.21 3.17 14.03
N ASP A 2 -38.18 3.03 13.14
CA ASP A 2 -38.61 1.74 12.60
C ASP A 2 -37.59 1.15 11.63
N MET A 3 -37.28 -0.14 11.81
CA MET A 3 -36.43 -0.95 10.91
C MET A 3 -36.82 -0.80 9.42
N HIS A 4 -38.10 -0.56 9.15
CA HIS A 4 -38.61 -0.32 7.80
C HIS A 4 -38.09 0.97 7.16
N ALA A 5 -37.93 2.05 7.93
CA ALA A 5 -37.41 3.32 7.43
C ALA A 5 -35.94 3.18 7.02
N ILE A 6 -35.13 2.50 7.84
CA ILE A 6 -33.72 2.23 7.57
C ILE A 6 -33.55 1.38 6.31
N ASN A 7 -34.35 0.32 6.16
CA ASN A 7 -34.29 -0.57 4.99
C ASN A 7 -34.68 0.17 3.70
N SER A 8 -35.71 1.01 3.74
CA SER A 8 -36.14 1.79 2.56
C SER A 8 -35.07 2.79 2.11
N TRP A 9 -34.40 3.45 3.06
CA TRP A 9 -33.30 4.37 2.80
C TRP A 9 -32.08 3.65 2.23
N LEU A 10 -31.74 2.47 2.78
CA LEU A 10 -30.67 1.62 2.26
C LEU A 10 -30.95 1.15 0.83
N ARG A 11 -32.20 0.77 0.53
CA ARG A 11 -32.63 0.37 -0.82
C ARG A 11 -32.50 1.51 -1.82
N GLN A 12 -32.81 2.73 -1.40
CA GLN A 12 -32.64 3.94 -2.22
C GLN A 12 -31.17 4.27 -2.48
N LEU A 13 -30.32 4.13 -1.45
CA LEU A 13 -28.87 4.29 -1.57
C LEU A 13 -28.18 3.18 -2.36
N ALA A 14 -28.76 1.98 -2.41
CA ALA A 14 -28.26 0.89 -3.24
C ALA A 14 -28.64 1.04 -4.71
N HIS A 15 -29.79 1.65 -4.99
CA HIS A 15 -30.25 1.90 -6.35
C HIS A 15 -29.51 3.08 -7.00
N ASN A 16 -29.15 4.09 -6.20
CA ASN A 16 -28.15 5.07 -6.61
C ASN A 16 -26.76 4.42 -6.51
N TYR A 17 -25.91 4.60 -7.50
CA TYR A 17 -24.56 4.00 -7.61
C TYR A 17 -23.59 4.31 -6.43
N PHE A 18 -24.06 4.96 -5.38
CA PHE A 18 -23.35 5.38 -4.19
C PHE A 18 -22.60 4.25 -3.48
N LEU A 19 -23.23 3.08 -3.30
CA LEU A 19 -22.56 1.92 -2.71
C LEU A 19 -21.37 1.43 -3.55
N ILE A 20 -21.49 1.49 -4.88
CA ILE A 20 -20.42 1.10 -5.81
C ILE A 20 -19.26 2.09 -5.71
N VAL A 21 -19.55 3.39 -5.60
CA VAL A 21 -18.53 4.43 -5.43
C VAL A 21 -17.78 4.23 -4.11
N ILE A 22 -18.48 3.98 -3.00
CA ILE A 22 -17.85 3.71 -1.71
C ILE A 22 -16.97 2.45 -1.80
N ALA A 23 -17.48 1.38 -2.38
CA ALA A 23 -16.71 0.15 -2.55
C ALA A 23 -15.44 0.37 -3.39
N ALA A 24 -15.53 1.14 -4.46
CA ALA A 24 -14.38 1.49 -5.29
C ALA A 24 -13.35 2.32 -4.50
N VAL A 25 -13.78 3.36 -3.78
CA VAL A 25 -12.89 4.19 -2.95
C VAL A 25 -12.18 3.33 -1.90
N VAL A 26 -12.90 2.47 -1.19
CA VAL A 26 -12.33 1.56 -0.19
C VAL A 26 -11.33 0.59 -0.83
N PHE A 27 -11.65 0.02 -1.99
CA PHE A 27 -10.78 -0.89 -2.73
C PHE A 27 -9.45 -0.23 -3.11
N PHE A 28 -9.51 1.00 -3.64
CA PHE A 28 -8.31 1.77 -4.00
C PHE A 28 -7.50 2.19 -2.77
N LEU A 29 -8.14 2.61 -1.69
CA LEU A 29 -7.47 2.96 -0.44
C LEU A 29 -6.73 1.75 0.14
N PHE A 30 -7.36 0.58 0.17
CA PHE A 30 -6.73 -0.64 0.68
C PHE A 30 -5.48 -0.99 -0.14
N LYS A 31 -5.58 -0.89 -1.46
CA LYS A 31 -4.47 -1.14 -2.37
C LYS A 31 -3.33 -0.13 -2.19
N ALA A 32 -3.65 1.14 -1.94
CA ALA A 32 -2.68 2.19 -1.66
C ALA A 32 -1.96 1.99 -0.32
N VAL A 33 -2.70 1.62 0.74
CA VAL A 33 -2.11 1.34 2.06
C VAL A 33 -1.21 0.12 1.99
N LEU A 34 -1.66 -0.98 1.37
CA LEU A 34 -0.83 -2.16 1.16
C LEU A 34 0.40 -1.85 0.31
N GLY A 35 0.23 -1.08 -0.77
CA GLY A 35 1.32 -0.63 -1.62
C GLY A 35 2.34 0.22 -0.86
N TYR A 36 1.89 1.16 -0.05
CA TYR A 36 2.76 2.00 0.78
C TYR A 36 3.49 1.20 1.85
N PHE A 37 2.81 0.28 2.54
CA PHE A 37 3.41 -0.55 3.56
C PHE A 37 4.44 -1.52 2.97
N THR A 38 4.10 -2.12 1.83
CA THR A 38 5.01 -2.96 1.04
C THR A 38 6.21 -2.15 0.61
N TYR A 39 6.00 -1.01 -0.06
CA TYR A 39 7.08 -0.14 -0.52
C TYR A 39 8.03 0.24 0.61
N ARG A 40 7.50 0.69 1.76
CA ARG A 40 8.30 1.04 2.93
C ARG A 40 9.08 -0.15 3.52
N HIS A 41 8.54 -1.36 3.44
CA HIS A 41 9.25 -2.56 3.87
C HIS A 41 10.38 -2.96 2.92
N TYR A 42 10.14 -2.84 1.61
CA TYR A 42 11.14 -3.15 0.58
C TYR A 42 12.24 -2.11 0.49
N ASP A 43 11.93 -0.83 0.68
CA ASP A 43 12.90 0.27 0.68
C ASP A 43 14.00 0.04 1.73
N LYS A 44 13.62 -0.35 2.95
CA LYS A 44 14.59 -0.73 4.01
C LYS A 44 15.48 -1.91 3.63
N LYS A 45 14.92 -2.90 2.91
CA LYS A 45 15.70 -4.08 2.47
C LYS A 45 16.68 -3.69 1.37
N LEU A 46 16.26 -2.85 0.42
CA LEU A 46 17.10 -2.32 -0.62
C LEU A 46 18.24 -1.47 -0.05
N GLU A 47 17.93 -0.60 0.91
CA GLU A 47 18.94 0.23 1.55
C GLU A 47 19.98 -0.60 2.31
N ALA A 48 19.54 -1.66 3.01
CA ALA A 48 20.45 -2.60 3.66
C ALA A 48 21.30 -3.39 2.65
N LEU A 49 20.73 -3.73 1.48
CA LEU A 49 21.46 -4.40 0.40
C LEU A 49 22.51 -3.46 -0.20
N ASN A 50 22.12 -2.20 -0.46
CA ASN A 50 22.99 -1.18 -1.04
C ASN A 50 24.21 -0.92 -0.14
N ARG A 51 23.98 -0.78 1.18
CA ARG A 51 25.08 -0.62 2.15
C ARG A 51 26.04 -1.81 2.17
N LYS A 52 25.56 -3.04 1.94
CA LYS A 52 26.42 -4.22 1.83
C LYS A 52 27.22 -4.20 0.52
N LEU A 53 26.56 -3.82 -0.58
CA LEU A 53 27.18 -3.71 -1.90
C LEU A 53 28.29 -2.65 -1.90
N ASP A 54 28.05 -1.49 -1.29
CA ASP A 54 29.03 -0.41 -1.15
C ASP A 54 30.25 -0.88 -0.37
N ARG A 55 30.06 -1.58 0.75
CA ARG A 55 31.18 -2.14 1.55
C ARG A 55 32.00 -3.15 0.77
N LEU A 56 31.35 -4.06 0.06
CA LEU A 56 32.02 -5.05 -0.80
C LEU A 56 32.81 -4.35 -1.91
N THR A 57 32.24 -3.31 -2.52
CA THR A 57 32.89 -2.53 -3.58
C THR A 57 34.11 -1.78 -3.05
N ASP A 58 34.01 -1.18 -1.86
CA ASP A 58 35.12 -0.51 -1.20
C ASP A 58 36.25 -1.48 -0.81
N GLU A 59 35.92 -2.66 -0.30
CA GLU A 59 36.90 -3.70 0.02
C GLU A 59 37.61 -4.20 -1.25
N LEU A 60 36.86 -4.49 -2.32
CA LEU A 60 37.45 -4.83 -3.63
C LEU A 60 38.33 -3.71 -4.17
N GLY A 61 37.93 -2.45 -4.00
CA GLY A 61 38.69 -1.27 -4.42
C GLY A 61 39.98 -1.04 -3.61
N LYS A 62 40.05 -1.57 -2.39
CA LYS A 62 41.28 -1.58 -1.57
C LYS A 62 42.20 -2.73 -1.96
N ILE A 63 41.66 -3.94 -2.11
CA ILE A 63 42.43 -5.12 -2.55
C ILE A 63 43.10 -4.91 -3.92
N LYS A 64 42.45 -4.16 -4.82
CA LYS A 64 43.04 -3.83 -6.13
C LYS A 64 44.16 -2.77 -6.07
N ARG A 65 44.30 -2.06 -4.95
CA ARG A 65 45.31 -0.99 -4.76
C ARG A 65 46.57 -1.45 -4.02
N ASP A 66 46.51 -2.60 -3.35
CA ASP A 66 47.64 -3.29 -2.71
C ASP A 66 48.30 -4.27 -3.70
#